data_AF-A0A8C4SKX3-F1
#
_entry.id   AF-A0A8C4SKX3-F1
#
_cell.length_a   1.000
_cell.length_b   1.000
_cell.length_c   1.000
_cell.angle_alpha   90.00
_cell.angle_beta   90.00
_cell.angle_gamma   90.00
#
_symmetry.space_group_name_H-M   'P 1'
#
loop_
_entity.id
_entity.type
_entity.pdbx_description
1 polymer ?
#
loop_
_entity_poly.entity_id
_entity_poly.type
_entity_poly.pdbx_seq_one_letter_code
_entity_poly.pdbx_strand_id
1 'polypeptide(L)'
;MGSKGDGESASGLREQLRRLTNENVQLRDKNERLFSKLGELQGKLGQLAGSKTDLSSKLVFSEEEKLKISKDLIEMQIHTNKMREQYEAEGFELKNKILTLENRLVELETQRDKLYSEAETTWGRLHAAEKNQKELADEYIVLKSNYLALCKEHEKEVTKNDELGLELLNLAKAQDALLKQQEDQARQRQAYSEATMELERVKALVGRLSDRKIKPEDLVASEHERRKLERSLLGNQDEIKEELERMKRSHEGQQHKLEEKVVTMGRELQETKRAVRNTQHKLAEQSAALLSSQGQLKEVEADNSRLQLQLKELNEEYRARLVRYIQDLAEYVDGCTAEAGGRTPAVPLERTRMKSFVDNMLQDVKASYRSREEQLANAARGYKKRLQHLLKVHERLLVAYRMQREQILSVGERGLDPGPPESHFGVPDNELESEMSRELQRLREDKARLEAQLQDRRSLSVCVTCQRGKISEDGWADIRKQLREFTHSTQEDLERERAQLLTRAMVAEEQLSELQDYVDKHLARYKQEIIRLRRLLGTEAGRAFSADAPDVRHLRHSRRNGSYEL
;
A
#
# COMPACT_ATOMS: atom_id res chain seq x y z
N MET A 1 -107.28 101.45 -71.06
CA MET A 1 -107.67 100.26 -70.26
C MET A 1 -106.52 99.27 -70.30
N GLY A 2 -105.99 98.86 -69.15
CA GLY A 2 -104.97 97.80 -69.05
C GLY A 2 -103.60 98.26 -68.53
N SER A 3 -103.54 98.72 -67.28
CA SER A 3 -102.26 99.07 -66.61
C SER A 3 -102.19 98.60 -65.15
N LYS A 4 -102.80 97.45 -64.83
CA LYS A 4 -102.81 96.89 -63.46
C LYS A 4 -102.55 95.38 -63.33
N GLY A 5 -102.51 94.61 -64.44
CA GLY A 5 -102.39 93.13 -64.38
C GLY A 5 -100.95 92.56 -64.38
N ASP A 6 -100.01 93.20 -65.06
CA ASP A 6 -98.63 92.69 -65.17
C ASP A 6 -97.76 92.97 -63.93
N GLY A 7 -98.18 93.92 -63.10
CA GLY A 7 -97.54 94.23 -61.82
C GLY A 7 -97.73 93.13 -60.77
N GLU A 8 -98.91 92.51 -60.74
CA GLU A 8 -99.31 91.49 -59.73
C GLU A 8 -98.72 90.10 -60.04
N SER A 9 -98.71 89.67 -61.32
CA SER A 9 -98.04 88.42 -61.73
C SER A 9 -96.52 88.52 -61.59
N ALA A 10 -95.93 89.66 -61.94
CA ALA A 10 -94.50 89.89 -61.75
C ALA A 10 -94.14 90.06 -60.26
N SER A 11 -95.01 90.62 -59.41
CA SER A 11 -94.78 90.65 -57.95
C SER A 11 -94.92 89.26 -57.32
N GLY A 12 -95.88 88.44 -57.75
CA GLY A 12 -96.04 87.06 -57.29
C GLY A 12 -94.84 86.16 -57.63
N LEU A 13 -94.31 86.26 -58.85
CA LEU A 13 -93.09 85.56 -59.27
C LEU A 13 -91.85 86.07 -58.51
N ARG A 14 -91.74 87.39 -58.28
CA ARG A 14 -90.66 87.97 -57.46
C ARG A 14 -90.73 87.47 -56.02
N GLU A 15 -91.92 87.31 -55.46
CA GLU A 15 -92.10 86.82 -54.10
C GLU A 15 -91.87 85.31 -53.98
N GLN A 16 -92.29 84.52 -54.97
CA GLN A 16 -91.93 83.10 -55.08
C GLN A 16 -90.42 82.91 -55.24
N LEU A 17 -89.75 83.70 -56.08
CA LEU A 17 -88.29 83.70 -56.19
C LEU A 17 -87.62 84.05 -54.87
N ARG A 18 -88.12 85.07 -54.14
CA ARG A 18 -87.61 85.39 -52.80
C ARG A 18 -87.82 84.23 -51.81
N ARG A 19 -88.97 83.57 -51.82
CA ARG A 19 -89.24 82.39 -50.96
C ARG A 19 -88.30 81.24 -51.29
N LEU A 20 -88.15 80.88 -52.57
CA LEU A 20 -87.22 79.84 -53.02
C LEU A 20 -85.75 80.19 -52.76
N THR A 21 -85.39 81.47 -52.81
CA THR A 21 -84.04 81.94 -52.48
C THR A 21 -83.79 81.81 -50.97
N ASN A 22 -84.75 82.23 -50.14
CA ASN A 22 -84.68 82.08 -48.69
C ASN A 22 -84.65 80.60 -48.28
N GLU A 23 -85.44 79.75 -48.93
CA GLU A 23 -85.44 78.31 -48.70
C GLU A 23 -84.12 77.67 -49.13
N ASN A 24 -83.54 78.06 -50.27
CA ASN A 24 -82.21 77.63 -50.69
C ASN A 24 -81.12 78.04 -49.71
N VAL A 25 -81.18 79.26 -49.16
CA VAL A 25 -80.25 79.71 -48.11
C VAL A 25 -80.42 78.86 -46.85
N GLN A 26 -81.65 78.61 -46.41
CA GLN A 26 -81.91 77.74 -45.26
C GLN A 26 -81.44 76.29 -45.48
N LEU A 27 -81.58 75.76 -46.70
CA LEU A 27 -81.10 74.43 -47.06
C LEU A 27 -79.57 74.40 -47.09
N ARG A 28 -78.90 75.44 -47.59
CA ARG A 28 -77.44 75.57 -47.53
C ARG A 28 -76.93 75.62 -46.09
N ASP A 29 -77.53 76.45 -45.24
CA ASP A 29 -77.17 76.53 -43.82
C ASP A 29 -77.36 75.19 -43.11
N LYS A 30 -78.46 74.47 -43.39
CA LYS A 30 -78.70 73.13 -42.85
C LYS A 30 -77.65 72.14 -43.36
N ASN A 31 -77.29 72.20 -44.63
CA ASN A 31 -76.29 71.32 -45.22
C ASN A 31 -74.90 71.58 -44.66
N GLU A 32 -74.50 72.84 -44.48
CA GLU A 32 -73.25 73.24 -43.83
C GLU A 32 -73.17 72.74 -42.37
N ARG A 33 -74.28 72.83 -41.62
CA ARG A 33 -74.37 72.24 -40.27
C ARG A 33 -74.24 70.72 -40.31
N LEU A 34 -74.82 70.05 -41.30
CA LEU A 34 -74.69 68.60 -41.46
C LEU A 34 -73.25 68.20 -41.82
N PHE A 35 -72.59 68.92 -42.72
CA PHE A 35 -71.17 68.68 -43.05
C PHE A 35 -70.25 68.91 -41.85
N SER A 36 -70.50 69.96 -41.06
CA SER A 36 -69.75 70.22 -39.83
C SER A 36 -69.91 69.08 -38.82
N LYS A 37 -71.15 68.61 -38.61
CA LYS A 37 -71.43 67.44 -37.75
C LYS A 37 -70.81 66.15 -38.28
N LEU A 38 -70.82 65.93 -39.59
CA LEU A 38 -70.18 64.77 -40.22
C LEU A 38 -68.66 64.82 -39.99
N GLY A 39 -68.04 65.98 -40.13
CA GLY A 39 -66.62 66.20 -39.83
C GLY A 39 -66.28 65.94 -38.36
N GLU A 40 -67.11 66.42 -37.43
CA GLU A 40 -66.96 66.12 -36.00
C GLU A 40 -67.08 64.61 -35.69
N LEU A 41 -68.06 63.93 -36.30
CA LEU A 41 -68.25 62.49 -36.14
C LEU A 41 -67.08 61.70 -36.73
N GLN A 42 -66.59 62.11 -37.90
CA GLN A 42 -65.42 61.50 -38.52
C GLN A 42 -64.15 61.73 -37.69
N GLY A 43 -63.98 62.92 -37.10
CA GLY A 43 -62.90 63.23 -36.17
C GLY A 43 -62.97 62.35 -34.90
N LYS A 44 -64.15 62.24 -34.29
CA LYS A 44 -64.38 61.34 -33.14
C LYS A 44 -64.12 59.87 -33.49
N LEU A 45 -64.53 59.42 -34.68
CA LEU A 45 -64.27 58.06 -35.15
C LEU A 45 -62.76 57.83 -35.36
N GLY A 46 -62.03 58.80 -35.91
CA GLY A 46 -60.57 58.74 -36.05
C GLY A 46 -59.86 58.66 -34.69
N GLN A 47 -60.27 59.48 -33.72
CA GLN A 47 -59.76 59.42 -32.34
C GLN A 47 -60.10 58.09 -31.65
N LEU A 48 -61.31 57.56 -31.88
CA LEU A 48 -61.71 56.25 -31.35
C LEU A 48 -60.89 55.11 -31.97
N ALA A 49 -60.63 55.18 -33.28
CA ALA A 49 -59.79 54.20 -33.96
C ALA A 49 -58.34 54.24 -33.45
N GLY A 50 -57.76 55.44 -33.29
CA GLY A 50 -56.42 55.63 -32.72
C GLY A 50 -56.31 55.14 -31.28
N SER A 51 -57.27 55.50 -30.42
CA SER A 51 -57.27 55.00 -29.03
C SER A 51 -57.48 53.48 -28.95
N LYS A 52 -58.28 52.89 -29.83
CA LYS A 52 -58.44 51.43 -29.93
C LYS A 52 -57.13 50.75 -30.34
N THR A 53 -56.40 51.28 -31.33
CA THR A 53 -55.11 50.71 -31.74
C THR A 53 -54.06 50.85 -30.64
N ASP A 54 -54.01 52.00 -29.95
CA ASP A 54 -53.07 52.24 -28.86
C ASP A 54 -53.34 51.28 -27.68
N LEU A 55 -54.61 51.12 -27.29
CA LEU A 55 -54.99 50.17 -26.24
C LEU A 55 -54.66 48.72 -26.63
N SER A 56 -54.91 48.34 -27.89
CA SER A 56 -54.54 47.02 -28.39
C SER A 56 -53.02 46.79 -28.34
N SER A 57 -52.22 47.78 -28.71
CA SER A 57 -50.75 47.66 -28.66
C SER A 57 -50.22 47.53 -27.23
N LYS A 58 -50.78 48.31 -26.29
CA LYS A 58 -50.45 48.22 -24.86
C LYS A 58 -50.83 46.87 -24.27
N LEU A 59 -51.97 46.31 -24.68
CA LEU A 59 -52.40 44.98 -24.24
C LEU A 59 -51.40 43.91 -24.71
N VAL A 60 -51.02 43.92 -25.99
CA VAL A 60 -50.03 42.98 -26.56
C VAL A 60 -48.71 43.08 -25.80
N PHE A 61 -48.19 44.30 -25.58
CA PHE A 61 -46.96 44.49 -24.82
C PHE A 61 -47.07 43.96 -23.38
N SER A 62 -48.20 44.21 -22.70
CA SER A 62 -48.42 43.69 -21.34
C SER A 62 -48.51 42.16 -21.30
N GLU A 63 -49.02 41.52 -22.36
CA GLU A 63 -49.05 40.06 -22.48
C GLU A 63 -47.66 39.49 -22.75
N GLU A 64 -46.86 40.14 -23.61
CA GLU A 64 -45.46 39.77 -23.85
C GLU A 64 -44.61 39.88 -22.57
N GLU A 65 -44.78 40.94 -21.78
CA GLU A 65 -44.10 41.09 -20.49
C GLU A 65 -44.53 40.01 -19.49
N LYS A 66 -45.82 39.67 -19.43
CA LYS A 66 -46.31 38.56 -18.57
C LYS A 66 -45.71 37.23 -18.99
N LEU A 67 -45.61 36.95 -20.29
CA LEU A 67 -44.98 35.74 -20.81
C LEU A 67 -43.48 35.71 -20.52
N LYS A 68 -42.80 36.87 -20.55
CA LYS A 68 -41.40 36.97 -20.18
C LYS A 68 -41.19 36.69 -18.70
N ILE A 69 -41.99 37.30 -17.82
CA ILE A 69 -41.94 37.05 -16.37
C ILE A 69 -42.27 35.59 -16.04
N SER A 70 -43.28 34.99 -16.70
CA SER A 70 -43.63 33.59 -16.47
C SER A 70 -42.53 32.64 -16.93
N LYS A 71 -41.87 32.94 -18.05
CA LYS A 71 -40.67 32.22 -18.51
C LYS A 71 -39.54 32.32 -17.49
N ASP A 72 -39.19 33.53 -17.04
CA ASP A 72 -38.10 33.75 -16.07
C ASP A 72 -38.40 33.04 -14.74
N LEU A 73 -39.66 33.01 -14.30
CA LEU A 73 -40.08 32.27 -13.11
C LEU A 73 -39.88 30.76 -13.26
N ILE A 74 -40.24 30.19 -14.41
CA ILE A 74 -40.03 28.76 -14.70
C ILE A 74 -38.53 28.46 -14.76
N GLU A 75 -37.73 29.31 -15.40
CA GLU A 75 -36.27 29.14 -15.46
C GLU A 75 -35.66 29.17 -14.05
N MET A 76 -36.09 30.10 -13.19
CA MET A 76 -35.69 30.15 -11.79
C MET A 76 -36.09 28.89 -11.01
N GLN A 77 -37.30 28.36 -11.23
CA GLN A 77 -37.74 27.10 -10.61
C GLN A 77 -36.91 25.91 -11.07
N ILE A 78 -36.62 25.82 -12.37
CA ILE A 78 -35.74 24.78 -12.92
C ILE A 78 -34.34 24.90 -12.32
N HIS A 79 -33.78 26.10 -12.23
CA HIS A 79 -32.47 26.30 -11.63
C HIS A 79 -32.45 25.92 -10.14
N THR A 80 -33.50 26.30 -9.40
CA THR A 80 -33.65 25.94 -7.98
C THR A 80 -33.73 24.42 -7.80
N ASN A 81 -34.50 23.72 -8.64
CA ASN A 81 -34.59 22.26 -8.62
C ASN A 81 -33.26 21.60 -8.97
N LYS A 82 -32.55 22.10 -10.00
CA LYS A 82 -31.21 21.61 -10.36
C LYS A 82 -30.21 21.76 -9.20
N MET A 83 -30.22 22.90 -8.51
CA MET A 83 -29.37 23.10 -7.33
C MET A 83 -29.76 22.14 -6.20
N ARG A 84 -31.05 21.90 -5.97
CA ARG A 84 -31.51 20.92 -4.97
C ARG A 84 -31.05 19.50 -5.31
N GLU A 85 -31.19 19.08 -6.56
CA GLU A 85 -30.72 17.77 -7.03
C GLU A 85 -29.21 17.61 -6.82
N GLN A 86 -28.41 18.66 -7.09
CA GLN A 86 -26.97 18.65 -6.84
C GLN A 86 -26.67 18.50 -5.34
N TYR A 87 -27.34 19.26 -4.46
CA TYR A 87 -27.15 19.13 -3.03
C TYR A 87 -27.55 17.75 -2.49
N GLU A 88 -28.62 17.16 -3.04
CA GLU A 88 -29.02 15.80 -2.70
C GLU A 88 -27.97 14.79 -3.15
N ALA A 89 -27.47 14.89 -4.38
CA ALA A 89 -26.40 14.02 -4.91
C ALA A 89 -25.11 14.13 -4.09
N GLU A 90 -24.62 15.34 -3.82
CA GLU A 90 -23.47 15.58 -2.94
C GLU A 90 -23.72 15.04 -1.53
N GLY A 91 -24.94 15.20 -1.02
CA GLY A 91 -25.36 14.64 0.26
C GLY A 91 -25.29 13.11 0.30
N PHE A 92 -25.69 12.42 -0.76
CA PHE A 92 -25.54 10.96 -0.87
C PHE A 92 -24.07 10.53 -0.98
N GLU A 93 -23.25 11.25 -1.76
CA GLU A 93 -21.83 10.97 -1.85
C GLU A 93 -21.10 11.15 -0.51
N LEU A 94 -21.42 12.22 0.22
CA LEU A 94 -20.86 12.47 1.54
C LEU A 94 -21.29 11.41 2.56
N LYS A 95 -22.56 10.98 2.54
CA LYS A 95 -23.02 9.87 3.38
C LYS A 95 -22.28 8.56 3.07
N ASN A 96 -22.06 8.26 1.79
CA ASN A 96 -21.27 7.09 1.41
C ASN A 96 -19.82 7.19 1.90
N LYS A 97 -19.19 8.37 1.80
CA LYS A 97 -17.84 8.61 2.35
C LYS A 97 -17.81 8.49 3.88
N ILE A 98 -18.83 8.96 4.58
CA ILE A 98 -18.93 8.80 6.04
C ILE A 98 -19.01 7.31 6.40
N LEU A 99 -19.88 6.54 5.74
CA LEU A 99 -20.01 5.10 5.99
C LEU A 99 -18.71 4.33 5.72
N THR A 100 -17.97 4.66 4.66
CA THR A 100 -16.68 4.01 4.39
C THR A 100 -15.63 4.37 5.44
N LEU A 101 -15.61 5.63 5.90
CA LEU A 101 -14.72 6.07 6.98
C LEU A 101 -15.08 5.45 8.34
N GLU A 102 -16.36 5.31 8.65
CA GLU A 102 -16.85 4.63 9.86
C GLU A 102 -16.45 3.16 9.87
N ASN A 103 -16.65 2.45 8.75
CA ASN A 103 -16.19 1.06 8.61
C ASN A 103 -14.68 0.95 8.80
N ARG A 104 -13.91 1.87 8.21
CA ARG A 104 -12.46 1.89 8.37
C ARG A 104 -12.04 2.18 9.81
N LEU A 105 -12.76 3.05 10.51
CA LEU A 105 -12.52 3.36 11.92
C LEU A 105 -12.73 2.11 12.77
N VAL A 106 -13.84 1.40 12.59
CA VAL A 106 -14.12 0.15 13.31
C VAL A 106 -13.05 -0.92 13.02
N GLU A 107 -12.62 -1.07 11.76
CA GLU A 107 -11.51 -1.95 11.42
C GLU A 107 -10.23 -1.59 12.21
N LEU A 108 -9.87 -0.31 12.25
CA LEU A 108 -8.69 0.16 12.99
C LEU A 108 -8.81 -0.05 14.50
N GLU A 109 -10.00 0.14 15.08
CA GLU A 109 -10.26 -0.15 16.49
C GLU A 109 -10.08 -1.63 16.80
N THR A 110 -10.60 -2.53 15.95
CA THR A 110 -10.40 -3.98 16.15
C THR A 110 -8.93 -4.38 16.01
N GLN A 111 -8.17 -3.73 15.12
CA GLN A 111 -6.72 -3.96 14.99
C GLN A 111 -5.97 -3.47 16.22
N ARG A 112 -6.31 -2.28 16.74
CA ARG A 112 -5.75 -1.76 17.99
C ARG A 112 -5.98 -2.74 19.14
N ASP A 113 -7.20 -3.26 19.28
CA ASP A 113 -7.54 -4.17 20.39
C ASP A 113 -6.80 -5.50 20.30
N LYS A 114 -6.62 -6.03 19.08
CA LYS A 114 -5.78 -7.21 18.84
C LYS A 114 -4.33 -6.95 19.27
N LEU A 115 -3.74 -5.86 18.79
CA LEU A 115 -2.36 -5.50 19.15
C LEU A 115 -2.19 -5.25 20.65
N TYR A 116 -3.19 -4.65 21.30
CA TYR A 116 -3.19 -4.47 22.74
C TYR A 116 -3.21 -5.82 23.48
N SER A 117 -4.06 -6.75 23.03
CA SER A 117 -4.09 -8.10 23.62
C SER A 117 -2.79 -8.88 23.39
N GLU A 118 -2.17 -8.75 22.21
CA GLU A 118 -0.87 -9.34 21.92
C GLU A 118 0.22 -8.73 22.80
N ALA A 119 0.25 -7.41 22.94
CA ALA A 119 1.18 -6.71 23.83
C ALA A 119 1.04 -7.22 25.27
N GLU A 120 -0.19 -7.32 25.79
CA GLU A 120 -0.46 -7.84 27.13
C GLU A 120 0.06 -9.28 27.31
N THR A 121 -0.15 -10.15 26.32
CA THR A 121 0.36 -11.54 26.38
C THR A 121 1.89 -11.62 26.31
N THR A 122 2.53 -10.77 25.51
CA THR A 122 4.00 -10.69 25.45
C THR A 122 4.58 -10.15 26.75
N TRP A 123 3.93 -9.15 27.34
CA TRP A 123 4.32 -8.57 28.61
C TRP A 123 4.18 -9.59 29.74
N GLY A 124 3.08 -10.34 29.79
CA GLY A 124 2.89 -11.43 30.74
C GLY A 124 3.96 -12.54 30.60
N ARG A 125 4.33 -12.91 29.36
CA ARG A 125 5.42 -13.86 29.10
C ARG A 125 6.78 -13.33 29.55
N LEU A 126 7.07 -12.05 29.30
CA LEU A 126 8.30 -11.40 29.75
C LEU A 126 8.37 -11.39 31.29
N HIS A 127 7.31 -10.98 31.96
CA HIS A 127 7.23 -10.98 33.43
C HIS A 127 7.45 -12.38 34.03
N ALA A 128 6.87 -13.41 33.41
CA ALA A 128 7.09 -14.79 33.83
C ALA A 128 8.56 -15.21 33.65
N ALA A 129 9.18 -14.86 32.53
CA ALA A 129 10.60 -15.15 32.28
C ALA A 129 11.53 -14.41 33.26
N GLU A 130 11.25 -13.13 33.55
CA GLU A 130 11.98 -12.34 34.54
C GLU A 130 11.87 -12.95 35.95
N LYS A 131 10.68 -13.47 36.31
CA LYS A 131 10.48 -14.17 37.58
C LYS A 131 11.31 -15.46 37.63
N ASN A 132 11.26 -16.28 36.58
CA ASN A 132 12.05 -17.50 36.50
C ASN A 132 13.56 -17.23 36.56
N GLN A 133 14.02 -16.13 35.94
CA GLN A 133 15.43 -15.73 36.03
C GLN A 133 15.84 -15.36 37.46
N LYS A 134 14.98 -14.68 38.21
CA LYS A 134 15.21 -14.37 39.63
C LYS A 134 15.26 -15.65 40.46
N GLU A 135 14.29 -16.54 40.29
CA GLU A 135 14.25 -17.84 40.97
C GLU A 135 15.52 -18.67 40.69
N LEU A 136 15.97 -18.73 39.42
CA LEU A 136 17.20 -19.45 39.05
C LEU A 136 18.46 -18.79 39.63
N ALA A 137 18.50 -17.47 39.73
CA ALA A 137 19.61 -16.76 40.38
C ALA A 137 19.67 -17.07 41.88
N ASP A 138 18.53 -17.12 42.55
CA ASP A 138 18.44 -17.51 43.96
C ASP A 138 18.87 -18.97 44.16
N GLU A 139 18.42 -19.89 43.30
CA GLU A 139 18.87 -21.29 43.30
C GLU A 139 20.39 -21.41 43.09
N TYR A 140 20.96 -20.63 42.18
CA TYR A 140 22.40 -20.61 41.94
C TYR A 140 23.18 -20.12 43.17
N ILE A 141 22.68 -19.10 43.88
CA ILE A 141 23.29 -18.61 45.12
C ILE A 141 23.29 -19.71 46.17
N VAL A 142 22.15 -20.40 46.37
CA VAL A 142 22.03 -21.51 47.31
C VAL A 142 23.00 -22.64 46.92
N LEU A 143 23.02 -23.04 45.65
CA LEU A 143 23.89 -24.10 45.16
C LEU A 143 25.37 -23.75 45.36
N LYS A 144 25.77 -22.52 45.04
CA LYS A 144 27.13 -22.02 45.27
C LYS A 144 27.50 -22.07 46.75
N SER A 145 26.58 -21.68 47.64
CA SER A 145 26.81 -21.75 49.09
C SER A 145 27.00 -23.20 49.57
N ASN A 146 26.24 -24.16 49.02
CA ASN A 146 26.37 -25.59 49.32
C ASN A 146 27.71 -26.15 48.83
N TYR A 147 28.14 -25.82 47.61
CA TYR A 147 29.45 -26.23 47.10
C TYR A 147 30.59 -25.66 47.96
N LEU A 148 30.51 -24.39 48.36
CA LEU A 148 31.51 -23.80 49.25
C LEU A 148 31.56 -24.49 50.62
N ALA A 149 30.42 -24.90 51.16
CA ALA A 149 30.37 -25.69 52.39
C ALA A 149 31.01 -27.08 52.20
N LEU A 150 30.69 -27.76 51.10
CA LEU A 150 31.26 -29.07 50.77
C LEU A 150 32.78 -29.00 50.56
N CYS A 151 33.29 -27.96 49.89
CA CYS A 151 34.72 -27.74 49.74
C CYS A 151 35.41 -27.58 51.10
N LYS A 152 34.82 -26.82 52.03
CA LYS A 152 35.35 -26.69 53.39
C LYS A 152 35.37 -28.01 54.16
N GLU A 153 34.32 -28.83 54.03
CA GLU A 153 34.32 -30.17 54.65
C GLU A 153 35.37 -31.09 54.01
N HIS A 154 35.53 -31.02 52.68
CA HIS A 154 36.56 -31.77 51.98
C HIS A 154 37.97 -31.36 52.42
N GLU A 155 38.25 -30.05 52.53
CA GLU A 155 39.52 -29.54 53.06
C GLU A 155 39.80 -30.05 54.47
N LYS A 156 38.79 -30.09 55.35
CA LYS A 156 38.94 -30.67 56.70
C LYS A 156 39.29 -32.15 56.63
N GLU A 157 38.64 -32.94 55.78
CA GLU A 157 38.97 -34.35 55.62
C GLU A 157 40.38 -34.56 55.04
N VAL A 158 40.82 -33.71 54.10
CA VAL A 158 42.21 -33.71 53.61
C VAL A 158 43.18 -33.45 54.76
N THR A 159 42.95 -32.43 55.58
CA THR A 159 43.82 -32.14 56.74
C THR A 159 43.88 -33.29 57.73
N LYS A 160 42.76 -33.97 58.02
CA LYS A 160 42.74 -35.16 58.88
C LYS A 160 43.51 -36.33 58.26
N ASN A 161 43.40 -36.51 56.94
CA ASN A 161 44.10 -37.59 56.25
C ASN A 161 45.61 -37.32 56.19
N ASP A 162 46.02 -36.05 56.05
CA ASP A 162 47.42 -35.63 56.15
C ASP A 162 47.96 -35.85 57.57
N GLU A 163 47.19 -35.54 58.61
CA GLU A 163 47.52 -35.82 60.00
C GLU A 163 47.70 -37.33 60.24
N LEU A 164 46.74 -38.16 59.81
CA LEU A 164 46.85 -39.62 59.88
C LEU A 164 48.04 -40.14 59.08
N GLY A 165 48.33 -39.55 57.91
CA GLY A 165 49.49 -39.88 57.10
C GLY A 165 50.81 -39.60 57.84
N LEU A 166 50.90 -38.47 58.55
CA LEU A 166 52.04 -38.14 59.41
C LEU A 166 52.15 -39.10 60.59
N GLU A 167 51.05 -39.48 61.24
CA GLU A 167 51.01 -40.46 62.30
C GLU A 167 51.52 -41.83 61.83
N LEU A 168 51.05 -42.31 60.68
CA LEU A 168 51.51 -43.56 60.06
C LEU A 168 52.99 -43.51 59.71
N LEU A 169 53.48 -42.39 59.17
CA LEU A 169 54.90 -42.19 58.89
C LEU A 169 55.73 -42.24 60.18
N ASN A 170 55.24 -41.63 61.26
CA ASN A 170 55.91 -41.67 62.56
C ASN A 170 55.94 -43.08 63.16
N LEU A 171 54.84 -43.83 63.03
CA LEU A 171 54.77 -45.24 63.42
C LEU A 171 55.74 -46.12 62.60
N ALA A 172 55.82 -45.92 61.28
CA ALA A 172 56.77 -46.61 60.42
C ALA A 172 58.22 -46.30 60.83
N LYS A 173 58.55 -45.03 61.09
CA LYS A 173 59.87 -44.63 61.61
C LYS A 173 60.17 -45.26 62.96
N ALA A 174 59.19 -45.36 63.85
CA ALA A 174 59.35 -46.03 65.15
C ALA A 174 59.57 -47.55 64.97
N GLN A 175 58.87 -48.19 64.05
CA GLN A 175 59.07 -49.58 63.69
C GLN A 175 60.46 -49.83 63.09
N ASP A 176 60.93 -48.99 62.18
CA ASP A 176 62.29 -49.06 61.61
C ASP A 176 63.36 -48.87 62.69
N ALA A 177 63.14 -47.96 63.65
CA ALA A 177 64.04 -47.76 64.79
C ALA A 177 64.09 -49.01 65.71
N LEU A 178 62.95 -49.66 65.95
CA LEU A 178 62.87 -50.91 66.70
C LEU A 178 63.55 -52.06 65.95
N LEU A 179 63.37 -52.16 64.63
CA LEU A 179 64.07 -53.15 63.79
C LEU A 179 65.57 -52.94 63.85
N LYS A 180 66.05 -51.69 63.73
CA LYS A 180 67.48 -51.36 63.93
C LYS A 180 67.97 -51.74 65.32
N GLN A 181 67.21 -51.47 66.38
CA GLN A 181 67.57 -51.91 67.74
C GLN A 181 67.63 -53.45 67.85
N GLN A 182 66.71 -54.18 67.23
CA GLN A 182 66.75 -55.64 67.20
C GLN A 182 67.96 -56.16 66.40
N GLU A 183 68.25 -55.57 65.25
CA GLU A 183 69.44 -55.88 64.45
C GLU A 183 70.72 -55.58 65.23
N ASP A 184 70.81 -54.45 65.93
CA ASP A 184 71.98 -54.07 66.71
C ASP A 184 72.14 -54.97 67.96
N GLN A 185 71.04 -55.38 68.59
CA GLN A 185 71.06 -56.41 69.64
C GLN A 185 71.48 -57.78 69.08
N ALA A 186 71.02 -58.14 67.88
CA ALA A 186 71.43 -59.36 67.19
C ALA A 186 72.91 -59.31 66.80
N ARG A 187 73.42 -58.17 66.32
CA ARG A 187 74.84 -57.90 66.04
C ARG A 187 75.67 -57.96 67.31
N GLN A 188 75.20 -57.41 68.43
CA GLN A 188 75.87 -57.54 69.73
C GLN A 188 75.90 -59.01 70.19
N ARG A 189 74.79 -59.74 70.08
CA ARG A 189 74.75 -61.19 70.37
C ARG A 189 75.68 -61.98 69.44
N GLN A 190 75.74 -61.60 68.16
CA GLN A 190 76.67 -62.18 67.19
C GLN A 190 78.11 -61.85 67.54
N ALA A 191 78.45 -60.62 67.92
CA ALA A 191 79.79 -60.22 68.37
C ALA A 191 80.21 -60.95 69.66
N TYR A 192 79.27 -61.19 70.59
CA TYR A 192 79.50 -62.06 71.74
C TYR A 192 79.72 -63.52 71.33
N SER A 193 78.94 -64.03 70.37
CA SER A 193 79.10 -65.39 69.83
C SER A 193 80.39 -65.56 69.03
N GLU A 194 80.80 -64.53 68.29
CA GLU A 194 82.04 -64.46 67.54
C GLU A 194 83.22 -64.34 68.50
N ALA A 195 83.12 -63.58 69.59
CA ALA A 195 84.13 -63.59 70.65
C ALA A 195 84.27 -64.96 71.33
N THR A 196 83.17 -65.70 71.51
CA THR A 196 83.24 -67.10 72.00
C THR A 196 83.81 -68.07 70.95
N MET A 197 83.50 -67.87 69.66
CA MET A 197 84.02 -68.67 68.55
C MET A 197 85.48 -68.33 68.21
N GLU A 198 85.94 -67.10 68.44
CA GLU A 198 87.34 -66.68 68.33
C GLU A 198 88.19 -67.27 69.48
N LEU A 199 87.62 -67.42 70.69
CA LEU A 199 88.20 -68.20 71.79
C LEU A 199 88.33 -69.71 71.46
N GLU A 200 87.39 -70.25 70.67
CA GLU A 200 87.48 -71.61 70.14
C GLU A 200 88.40 -71.73 68.92
N ARG A 201 88.48 -70.71 68.04
CA ARG A 201 89.45 -70.64 66.92
C ARG A 201 90.88 -70.50 67.40
N VAL A 202 91.17 -69.75 68.47
CA VAL A 202 92.51 -69.70 69.09
C VAL A 202 92.91 -71.05 69.73
N LYS A 203 91.93 -71.87 70.16
CA LYS A 203 92.19 -73.27 70.57
C LYS A 203 92.28 -74.24 69.39
N ALA A 204 91.68 -73.93 68.24
CA ALA A 204 91.64 -74.80 67.06
C ALA A 204 92.72 -74.50 66.00
N LEU A 205 93.41 -73.35 66.06
CA LEU A 205 94.45 -72.95 65.10
C LEU A 205 95.84 -73.55 65.38
N VAL A 206 95.98 -74.40 66.41
CA VAL A 206 97.24 -75.12 66.74
C VAL A 206 97.24 -76.57 66.22
N GLY A 207 96.16 -77.05 65.59
CA GLY A 207 96.02 -78.49 65.42
C GLY A 207 95.30 -78.99 64.18
N ARG A 208 95.57 -78.44 62.97
CA ARG A 208 95.51 -79.19 61.69
C ARG A 208 95.79 -78.34 60.45
N LEU A 209 97.08 -78.27 60.08
CA LEU A 209 97.49 -78.27 58.68
C LEU A 209 97.58 -79.74 58.24
N SER A 210 96.66 -80.22 57.39
CA SER A 210 96.86 -81.39 56.52
C SER A 210 95.64 -81.63 55.62
N ASP A 211 95.81 -81.35 54.33
CA ASP A 211 95.18 -81.90 53.12
C ASP A 211 93.66 -82.19 53.07
N ARG A 212 92.96 -81.57 52.10
CA ARG A 212 92.58 -82.23 50.82
C ARG A 212 91.63 -81.37 49.95
N LYS A 213 92.03 -81.25 48.67
CA LYS A 213 91.31 -81.31 47.37
C LYS A 213 89.81 -80.94 47.28
N ILE A 214 89.46 -80.22 46.19
CA ILE A 214 88.47 -80.58 45.14
C ILE A 214 88.56 -79.55 43.96
N LYS A 215 88.43 -80.02 42.71
CA LYS A 215 88.31 -79.28 41.40
C LYS A 215 86.81 -79.10 41.02
N PRO A 216 86.32 -78.56 39.86
CA PRO A 216 86.92 -77.97 38.63
C PRO A 216 86.31 -76.60 38.21
N GLU A 217 87.00 -75.71 37.48
CA GLU A 217 86.94 -75.48 36.00
C GLU A 217 85.55 -75.40 35.35
N ASP A 218 85.03 -74.17 35.24
CA ASP A 218 84.04 -73.70 34.25
C ASP A 218 84.79 -73.09 33.06
N LEU A 219 84.44 -73.50 31.83
CA LEU A 219 84.54 -72.71 30.60
C LEU A 219 84.01 -73.58 29.44
N VAL A 220 82.83 -73.23 28.92
CA VAL A 220 82.42 -73.25 27.49
C VAL A 220 80.87 -73.18 27.43
N ALA A 221 80.36 -72.06 26.93
CA ALA A 221 78.95 -71.92 26.56
C ALA A 221 78.65 -72.74 25.29
N SER A 222 77.54 -73.46 25.29
CA SER A 222 77.10 -74.40 24.25
C SER A 222 76.56 -73.67 23.00
N GLU A 223 76.95 -74.14 21.80
CA GLU A 223 76.51 -73.65 20.48
C GLU A 223 74.97 -73.67 20.27
N HIS A 224 74.23 -74.32 21.16
CA HIS A 224 72.77 -74.43 21.06
C HIS A 224 72.04 -73.10 21.35
N GLU A 225 72.62 -72.22 22.18
CA GLU A 225 72.03 -70.90 22.48
C GLU A 225 72.23 -69.91 21.33
N ARG A 226 73.35 -70.00 20.60
CA ARG A 226 73.61 -69.21 19.38
C ARG A 226 72.61 -69.50 18.26
N ARG A 227 72.26 -70.77 18.02
CA ARG A 227 71.27 -71.16 16.98
C ARG A 227 69.81 -70.82 17.33
N LYS A 228 69.52 -70.54 18.61
CA LYS A 228 68.20 -70.08 19.06
C LYS A 228 68.07 -68.57 18.89
N LEU A 229 69.14 -67.83 19.18
CA LEU A 229 69.26 -66.41 18.90
C LEU A 229 69.27 -66.10 17.39
N GLU A 230 69.94 -66.89 16.56
CA GLU A 230 69.94 -66.71 15.09
C GLU A 230 68.56 -66.90 14.44
N ARG A 231 67.74 -67.84 14.95
CA ARG A 231 66.37 -68.03 14.46
C ARG A 231 65.41 -66.91 14.89
N SER A 232 65.60 -66.33 16.07
CA SER A 232 64.84 -65.15 16.53
C SER A 232 65.32 -63.83 15.90
N LEU A 233 66.56 -63.75 15.42
CA LEU A 233 67.11 -62.55 14.75
C LEU A 233 66.80 -62.49 13.25
N LEU A 234 66.66 -63.63 12.56
CA LEU A 234 66.36 -63.68 11.12
C LEU A 234 64.88 -63.91 10.78
N GLY A 235 64.07 -64.44 11.70
CA GLY A 235 62.64 -64.70 11.49
C GLY A 235 61.74 -63.46 11.52
N ASN A 236 62.20 -62.36 12.12
CA ASN A 236 61.39 -61.15 12.34
C ASN A 236 61.66 -60.06 11.28
N GLN A 237 62.43 -60.37 10.23
CA GLN A 237 62.82 -59.39 9.22
C GLN A 237 61.63 -58.86 8.41
N ASP A 238 60.61 -59.70 8.18
CA ASP A 238 59.40 -59.31 7.47
C ASP A 238 58.42 -58.56 8.38
N GLU A 239 58.33 -58.93 9.66
CA GLU A 239 57.56 -58.17 10.66
C GLU A 239 58.10 -56.75 10.82
N ILE A 240 59.43 -56.57 10.88
CA ILE A 240 60.08 -55.25 10.95
C ILE A 240 59.81 -54.43 9.68
N LYS A 241 59.81 -55.06 8.49
CA LYS A 241 59.46 -54.38 7.23
C LYS A 241 58.00 -53.95 7.23
N GLU A 242 57.08 -54.81 7.67
CA GLU A 242 55.66 -54.47 7.78
C GLU A 242 55.41 -53.36 8.81
N GLU A 243 56.14 -53.34 9.93
CA GLU A 243 56.11 -52.25 10.90
C GLU A 243 56.63 -50.93 10.32
N LEU A 244 57.74 -50.97 9.58
CA LEU A 244 58.28 -49.81 8.86
C LEU A 244 57.30 -49.28 7.81
N GLU A 245 56.66 -50.17 7.04
CA GLU A 245 55.63 -49.77 6.08
C GLU A 245 54.39 -49.20 6.77
N ARG A 246 53.94 -49.79 7.90
CA ARG A 246 52.86 -49.24 8.71
C ARG A 246 53.20 -47.84 9.24
N MET A 247 54.42 -47.65 9.75
CA MET A 247 54.93 -46.36 10.22
C MET A 247 54.99 -45.35 9.07
N LYS A 248 55.50 -45.75 7.90
CA LYS A 248 55.58 -44.90 6.70
C LYS A 248 54.20 -44.47 6.22
N ARG A 249 53.25 -45.40 6.07
CA ARG A 249 51.86 -45.09 5.68
C ARG A 249 51.17 -44.18 6.70
N SER A 250 51.46 -44.36 8.00
CA SER A 250 50.95 -43.48 9.06
C SER A 250 51.50 -42.06 8.93
N HIS A 251 52.81 -41.90 8.71
CA HIS A 251 53.44 -40.60 8.50
C HIS A 251 53.00 -39.93 7.20
N GLU A 252 52.88 -40.66 6.10
CA GLU A 252 52.31 -40.17 4.84
C GLU A 252 50.86 -39.70 5.04
N GLY A 253 50.05 -40.47 5.79
CA GLY A 253 48.70 -40.08 6.15
C GLY A 253 48.64 -38.84 7.06
N GLN A 254 49.57 -38.69 8.00
CA GLN A 254 49.71 -37.49 8.82
C GLN A 254 50.15 -36.28 8.00
N GLN A 255 51.12 -36.46 7.09
CA GLN A 255 51.60 -35.41 6.19
C GLN A 255 50.48 -34.95 5.26
N HIS A 256 49.73 -35.87 4.66
CA HIS A 256 48.62 -35.52 3.78
C HIS A 256 47.51 -34.77 4.53
N LYS A 257 47.20 -35.16 5.77
CA LYS A 257 46.26 -34.43 6.63
C LYS A 257 46.73 -33.01 6.96
N LEU A 258 48.04 -32.81 7.13
CA LEU A 258 48.60 -31.46 7.35
C LEU A 258 48.55 -30.63 6.07
N GLU A 259 48.88 -31.21 4.92
CA GLU A 259 48.77 -30.56 3.61
C GLU A 259 47.33 -30.15 3.31
N GLU A 260 46.36 -31.02 3.56
CA GLU A 260 44.93 -30.73 3.40
C GLU A 260 44.50 -29.57 4.30
N LYS A 261 44.91 -29.58 5.58
CA LYS A 261 44.64 -28.47 6.51
C LYS A 261 45.24 -27.14 6.06
N VAL A 262 46.45 -27.17 5.49
CA VAL A 262 47.09 -25.95 4.93
C VAL A 262 46.29 -25.44 3.73
N VAL A 263 45.80 -26.33 2.87
CA VAL A 263 44.97 -25.96 1.71
C VAL A 263 43.61 -25.43 2.15
N THR A 264 42.96 -26.02 3.16
CA THR A 264 41.67 -25.52 3.69
C THR A 264 41.85 -24.14 4.32
N MET A 265 42.84 -23.96 5.20
CA MET A 265 43.16 -22.65 5.79
C MET A 265 43.53 -21.62 4.71
N GLY A 266 44.23 -22.02 3.64
CA GLY A 266 44.55 -21.14 2.51
C GLY A 266 43.30 -20.68 1.74
N ARG A 267 42.32 -21.56 1.54
CA ARG A 267 41.03 -21.22 0.93
C ARG A 267 40.21 -20.29 1.83
N GLU A 268 40.09 -20.61 3.11
CA GLU A 268 39.40 -19.77 4.09
C GLU A 268 40.04 -18.37 4.19
N LEU A 269 41.37 -18.27 4.18
CA LEU A 269 42.08 -16.99 4.16
C LEU A 269 41.79 -16.19 2.88
N GLN A 270 41.68 -16.86 1.73
CA GLN A 270 41.36 -16.21 0.47
C GLN A 270 39.90 -15.71 0.45
N GLU A 271 38.98 -16.49 0.99
CA GLU A 271 37.56 -16.14 1.11
C GLU A 271 37.33 -14.98 2.07
N THR A 272 37.96 -15.00 3.26
CA THR A 272 37.93 -13.88 4.21
C THR A 272 38.52 -12.61 3.59
N LYS A 273 39.64 -12.69 2.86
CA LYS A 273 40.19 -11.54 2.11
C LYS A 273 39.23 -11.00 1.05
N ARG A 274 38.51 -11.86 0.33
CA ARG A 274 37.47 -11.43 -0.63
C ARG A 274 36.29 -10.77 0.09
N ALA A 275 35.83 -11.35 1.19
CA ALA A 275 34.76 -10.77 2.00
C ALA A 275 35.13 -9.38 2.53
N VAL A 276 36.37 -9.21 3.04
CA VAL A 276 36.88 -7.90 3.49
C VAL A 276 36.93 -6.88 2.36
N ARG A 277 37.38 -7.25 1.14
CA ARG A 277 37.35 -6.33 -0.01
C ARG A 277 35.93 -5.94 -0.41
N ASN A 278 35.00 -6.89 -0.36
CA ASN A 278 33.59 -6.63 -0.67
C ASN A 278 32.95 -5.70 0.37
N THR A 279 33.25 -5.86 1.66
CA THR A 279 32.75 -4.94 2.70
C THR A 279 33.39 -3.57 2.56
N GLN A 280 34.68 -3.47 2.25
CA GLN A 280 35.35 -2.21 1.95
C GLN A 280 34.72 -1.49 0.74
N HIS A 281 34.41 -2.22 -0.34
CA HIS A 281 33.75 -1.64 -1.50
C HIS A 281 32.35 -1.10 -1.16
N LYS A 282 31.55 -1.88 -0.43
CA LYS A 282 30.22 -1.46 0.04
C LYS A 282 30.30 -0.24 0.96
N LEU A 283 31.28 -0.19 1.87
CA LEU A 283 31.52 0.97 2.72
C LEU A 283 31.89 2.22 1.91
N ALA A 284 32.70 2.06 0.86
CA ALA A 284 33.06 3.16 -0.04
C ALA A 284 31.84 3.67 -0.84
N GLU A 285 31.01 2.77 -1.37
CA GLU A 285 29.74 3.11 -2.04
C GLU A 285 28.79 3.87 -1.10
N GLN A 286 28.60 3.37 0.12
CA GLN A 286 27.78 4.03 1.14
C GLN A 286 28.34 5.41 1.53
N SER A 287 29.66 5.53 1.66
CA SER A 287 30.33 6.81 1.94
C SER A 287 30.13 7.81 0.80
N ALA A 288 30.21 7.37 -0.46
CA ALA A 288 29.95 8.20 -1.62
C ALA A 288 28.48 8.66 -1.71
N ALA A 289 27.53 7.76 -1.41
CA ALA A 289 26.11 8.10 -1.33
C ALA A 289 25.78 9.06 -0.18
N LEU A 290 26.45 8.91 0.97
CA LEU A 290 26.34 9.86 2.08
C LEU A 290 26.86 11.25 1.68
N LEU A 291 28.01 11.32 1.00
CA LEU A 291 28.56 12.59 0.54
C LEU A 291 27.67 13.28 -0.50
N SER A 292 27.09 12.52 -1.44
CA SER A 292 26.18 13.09 -2.44
C SER A 292 24.88 13.60 -1.82
N SER A 293 24.29 12.85 -0.87
CA SER A 293 23.12 13.29 -0.12
C SER A 293 23.41 14.51 0.78
N GLN A 294 24.58 14.57 1.43
CA GLN A 294 25.02 15.78 2.14
C GLN A 294 25.21 16.98 1.21
N GLY A 295 25.69 16.76 -0.01
CA GLY A 295 25.77 17.80 -1.04
C GLY A 295 24.38 18.34 -1.41
N GLN A 296 23.43 17.45 -1.66
CA GLN A 296 22.03 17.81 -1.95
C GLN A 296 21.37 18.57 -0.78
N LEU A 297 21.64 18.18 0.46
CA LEU A 297 21.16 18.90 1.64
C LEU A 297 21.67 20.35 1.65
N LYS A 298 22.97 20.54 1.43
CA LYS A 298 23.58 21.89 1.38
C LYS A 298 23.02 22.74 0.23
N GLU A 299 22.79 22.14 -0.93
CA GLU A 299 22.14 22.82 -2.07
C GLU A 299 20.72 23.27 -1.70
N VAL A 300 19.92 22.39 -1.09
CA VAL A 300 18.56 22.72 -0.64
C VAL A 300 18.57 23.78 0.47
N GLU A 301 19.54 23.74 1.39
CA GLU A 301 19.73 24.77 2.43
C GLU A 301 20.08 26.14 1.83
N ALA A 302 20.96 26.15 0.82
CA ALA A 302 21.30 27.37 0.08
C ALA A 302 20.10 27.92 -0.69
N ASP A 303 19.33 27.05 -1.35
CA ASP A 303 18.08 27.42 -2.02
C ASP A 303 17.03 27.94 -1.04
N ASN A 304 16.89 27.33 0.14
CA ASN A 304 16.00 27.82 1.20
C ASN A 304 16.42 29.22 1.66
N SER A 305 17.72 29.43 1.90
CA SER A 305 18.26 30.74 2.26
C SER A 305 18.00 31.78 1.16
N ARG A 306 18.17 31.41 -0.11
CA ARG A 306 17.87 32.27 -1.27
C ARG A 306 16.39 32.62 -1.36
N LEU A 307 15.51 31.64 -1.20
CA LEU A 307 14.05 31.85 -1.20
C LEU A 307 13.61 32.73 -0.03
N GLN A 308 14.22 32.58 1.15
CA GLN A 308 13.97 33.45 2.30
C GLN A 308 14.35 34.91 2.00
N LEU A 309 15.48 35.15 1.32
CA LEU A 309 15.86 36.49 0.89
C LEU A 309 14.86 37.06 -0.13
N GLN A 310 14.47 36.28 -1.14
CA GLN A 310 13.47 36.69 -2.13
C GLN A 310 12.11 37.02 -1.48
N LEU A 311 11.70 36.28 -0.44
CA LEU A 311 10.49 36.60 0.31
C LEU A 311 10.62 37.91 1.09
N LYS A 312 11.80 38.22 1.64
CA LYS A 312 12.06 39.50 2.33
C LYS A 312 12.02 40.67 1.34
N GLU A 313 12.70 40.54 0.21
CA GLU A 313 12.70 41.54 -0.87
C GLU A 313 11.27 41.81 -1.36
N LEU A 314 10.51 40.76 -1.66
CA LEU A 314 9.13 40.91 -2.11
C LEU A 314 8.23 41.55 -1.04
N ASN A 315 8.40 41.21 0.24
CA ASN A 315 7.68 41.84 1.34
C ASN A 315 8.03 43.32 1.50
N GLU A 316 9.30 43.69 1.33
CA GLU A 316 9.76 45.08 1.32
C GLU A 316 9.17 45.84 0.13
N GLU A 317 9.12 45.23 -1.05
CA GLU A 317 8.44 45.79 -2.22
C GLU A 317 6.94 46.01 -1.97
N TYR A 318 6.23 45.03 -1.38
CA TYR A 318 4.82 45.21 -1.03
C TYR A 318 4.62 46.36 -0.04
N ARG A 319 5.47 46.46 0.99
CA ARG A 319 5.44 47.58 1.95
C ARG A 319 5.70 48.91 1.26
N ALA A 320 6.69 48.99 0.37
CA ALA A 320 7.01 50.20 -0.39
C ALA A 320 5.84 50.61 -1.30
N ARG A 321 5.19 49.66 -1.99
CA ARG A 321 3.99 49.91 -2.80
C ARG A 321 2.82 50.43 -1.96
N LEU A 322 2.55 49.82 -0.80
CA LEU A 322 1.51 50.28 0.12
C LEU A 322 1.79 51.70 0.64
N VAL A 323 3.04 52.00 0.99
CA VAL A 323 3.45 53.35 1.42
C VAL A 323 3.26 54.35 0.28
N ARG A 324 3.63 54.00 -0.96
CA ARG A 324 3.38 54.83 -2.13
C ARG A 324 1.90 55.08 -2.34
N TYR A 325 1.06 54.05 -2.24
CA TYR A 325 -0.39 54.21 -2.35
C TYR A 325 -0.97 55.14 -1.28
N ILE A 326 -0.48 55.07 -0.04
CA ILE A 326 -0.91 55.97 1.04
C ILE A 326 -0.42 57.41 0.78
N GLN A 327 0.81 57.58 0.30
CA GLN A 327 1.38 58.88 -0.08
C GLN A 327 0.58 59.52 -1.22
N ASP A 328 0.29 58.77 -2.28
CA ASP A 328 -0.47 59.26 -3.44
C ASP A 328 -1.92 59.62 -3.04
N LEU A 329 -2.54 58.87 -2.11
CA LEU A 329 -3.83 59.24 -1.51
C LEU A 329 -3.75 60.51 -0.67
N ALA A 330 -2.69 60.68 0.12
CA ALA A 330 -2.47 61.88 0.92
C ALA A 330 -2.23 63.11 0.04
N GLU A 331 -1.37 63.02 -0.97
CA GLU A 331 -1.10 64.09 -1.94
C GLU A 331 -2.36 64.49 -2.72
N TYR A 332 -3.23 63.53 -3.07
CA TYR A 332 -4.53 63.82 -3.67
C TYR A 332 -5.45 64.60 -2.73
N VAL A 333 -5.56 64.17 -1.46
CA VAL A 333 -6.41 64.83 -0.46
C VAL A 333 -5.87 66.23 -0.13
N ASP A 334 -4.56 66.38 0.04
CA ASP A 334 -3.90 67.65 0.30
C ASP A 334 -4.05 68.61 -0.90
N GLY A 335 -3.92 68.12 -2.13
CA GLY A 335 -4.17 68.87 -3.37
C GLY A 335 -5.60 69.40 -3.48
N CYS A 336 -6.61 68.59 -3.11
CA CYS A 336 -8.00 69.04 -3.03
C CYS A 336 -8.23 70.13 -1.96
N THR A 337 -7.47 70.12 -0.85
CA THR A 337 -7.57 71.17 0.19
C THR A 337 -6.86 72.48 -0.19
N ALA A 338 -5.80 72.42 -0.98
CA ALA A 338 -5.03 73.59 -1.43
C ALA A 338 -5.74 74.37 -2.56
N GLU A 339 -6.46 73.70 -3.46
CA GLU A 339 -7.19 74.35 -4.58
C GLU A 339 -8.52 75.02 -4.14
N ALA A 340 -9.02 74.71 -2.94
CA ALA A 340 -10.22 75.31 -2.35
C ALA A 340 -10.08 76.81 -1.99
N GLY A 341 -8.87 77.38 -2.11
CA GLY A 341 -8.56 78.78 -1.81
C GLY A 341 -8.94 79.82 -2.87
N GLY A 342 -9.59 79.47 -3.99
CA GLY A 342 -10.04 80.53 -4.92
C GLY A 342 -10.63 80.20 -6.29
N ARG A 343 -10.76 78.94 -6.73
CA ARG A 343 -11.45 78.62 -8.00
C ARG A 343 -12.32 77.38 -7.87
N THR A 344 -13.55 77.44 -8.38
CA THR A 344 -14.48 76.31 -8.48
C THR A 344 -13.83 75.13 -9.22
N PRO A 345 -13.73 73.92 -8.62
CA PRO A 345 -13.00 72.82 -9.24
C PRO A 345 -13.81 72.22 -10.39
N ALA A 346 -13.13 71.78 -11.44
CA ALA A 346 -13.70 70.92 -12.47
C ALA A 346 -13.87 69.49 -11.92
N VAL A 347 -14.93 69.28 -11.15
CA VAL A 347 -15.32 68.01 -10.47
C VAL A 347 -15.17 66.73 -11.32
N PRO A 348 -15.37 66.71 -12.65
CA PRO A 348 -15.20 65.50 -13.46
C PRO A 348 -13.73 65.03 -13.58
N LEU A 349 -12.75 65.94 -13.56
CA LEU A 349 -11.34 65.61 -13.79
C LEU A 349 -10.70 64.98 -12.55
N GLU A 350 -11.02 65.50 -11.37
CA GLU A 350 -10.55 64.98 -10.07
C GLU A 350 -11.09 63.58 -9.79
N ARG A 351 -12.39 63.36 -10.05
CA ARG A 351 -13.01 62.03 -9.92
C ARG A 351 -12.37 60.99 -10.85
N THR A 352 -11.94 61.42 -12.03
CA THR A 352 -11.23 60.56 -12.99
C THR A 352 -9.83 60.21 -12.50
N ARG A 353 -9.11 61.16 -11.87
CA ARG A 353 -7.77 60.94 -11.29
C ARG A 353 -7.82 59.96 -10.11
N MET A 354 -8.71 60.16 -9.14
CA MET A 354 -8.91 59.21 -8.03
C MET A 354 -9.28 57.81 -8.53
N LYS A 355 -10.17 57.74 -9.52
CA LYS A 355 -10.56 56.47 -10.13
C LYS A 355 -9.36 55.77 -10.78
N SER A 356 -8.53 56.50 -11.53
CA SER A 356 -7.32 55.92 -12.15
C SER A 356 -6.31 55.41 -11.12
N PHE A 357 -6.17 56.08 -9.98
CA PHE A 357 -5.30 55.64 -8.89
C PHE A 357 -5.79 54.34 -8.25
N VAL A 358 -7.07 54.27 -7.91
CA VAL A 358 -7.69 53.05 -7.35
C VAL A 358 -7.66 51.90 -8.37
N ASP A 359 -7.89 52.19 -9.65
CA ASP A 359 -7.81 51.20 -10.73
C ASP A 359 -6.38 50.64 -10.88
N ASN A 360 -5.35 51.48 -10.78
CA ASN A 360 -3.93 51.05 -10.79
C ASN A 360 -3.59 50.19 -9.55
N MET A 361 -4.02 50.60 -8.35
CA MET A 361 -3.83 49.81 -7.13
C MET A 361 -4.49 48.43 -7.25
N LEU A 362 -5.73 48.37 -7.73
CA LEU A 362 -6.45 47.12 -7.94
C LEU A 362 -5.79 46.25 -9.02
N GLN A 363 -5.22 46.85 -10.06
CA GLN A 363 -4.49 46.13 -11.11
C GLN A 363 -3.19 45.51 -10.58
N ASP A 364 -2.44 46.25 -9.76
CA ASP A 364 -1.21 45.74 -9.14
C ASP A 364 -1.49 44.60 -8.15
N VAL A 365 -2.55 44.73 -7.34
CA VAL A 365 -3.00 43.67 -6.42
C VAL A 365 -3.43 42.43 -7.21
N LYS A 366 -4.17 42.58 -8.31
CA LYS A 366 -4.53 41.46 -9.19
C LYS A 366 -3.29 40.81 -9.81
N ALA A 367 -2.32 41.58 -10.27
CA ALA A 367 -1.08 41.07 -10.84
C ALA A 367 -0.23 40.32 -9.81
N SER A 368 -0.17 40.82 -8.57
CA SER A 368 0.55 40.14 -7.48
C SER A 368 -0.08 38.81 -7.10
N TYR A 369 -1.41 38.75 -7.01
CA TYR A 369 -2.10 37.48 -6.75
C TYR A 369 -1.91 36.48 -7.89
N ARG A 370 -1.98 36.93 -9.16
CA ARG A 370 -1.69 36.06 -10.32
C ARG A 370 -0.27 35.51 -10.31
N SER A 371 0.74 36.34 -10.01
CA SER A 371 2.13 35.88 -9.90
C SER A 371 2.30 34.87 -8.77
N ARG A 372 1.64 35.09 -7.62
CA ARG A 372 1.65 34.15 -6.49
C ARG A 372 0.96 32.83 -6.83
N GLU A 373 -0.19 32.88 -7.50
CA GLU A 373 -0.90 31.70 -8.01
C GLU A 373 -0.02 30.91 -8.98
N GLU A 374 0.69 31.59 -9.89
CA GLU A 374 1.60 30.94 -10.83
C GLU A 374 2.80 30.27 -10.12
N GLN A 375 3.38 30.93 -9.11
CA GLN A 375 4.42 30.33 -8.28
C GLN A 375 3.93 29.08 -7.56
N LEU A 376 2.74 29.13 -6.95
CA LEU A 376 2.13 27.99 -6.26
C LEU A 376 1.81 26.86 -7.25
N ALA A 377 1.31 27.18 -8.43
CA ALA A 377 1.07 26.20 -9.49
C ALA A 377 2.37 25.54 -9.95
N ASN A 378 3.45 26.30 -10.13
CA ASN A 378 4.76 25.78 -10.51
C ASN A 378 5.38 24.91 -9.39
N ALA A 379 5.25 25.32 -8.13
CA ALA A 379 5.68 24.51 -6.98
C ALA A 379 4.88 23.19 -6.91
N ALA A 380 3.56 23.24 -7.07
CA ALA A 380 2.70 22.05 -7.11
C ALA A 380 3.09 21.10 -8.25
N ARG A 381 3.35 21.62 -9.46
CA ARG A 381 3.88 20.82 -10.57
C ARG A 381 5.25 20.21 -10.24
N GLY A 382 6.13 20.95 -9.56
CA GLY A 382 7.43 20.48 -9.10
C GLY A 382 7.33 19.35 -8.07
N TYR A 383 6.42 19.47 -7.08
CA TYR A 383 6.14 18.39 -6.13
C TYR A 383 5.57 17.16 -6.82
N LYS A 384 4.62 17.34 -7.76
CA LYS A 384 4.08 16.22 -8.56
C LYS A 384 5.18 15.48 -9.33
N LYS A 385 6.12 16.20 -9.96
CA LYS A 385 7.27 15.58 -10.66
C LYS A 385 8.19 14.80 -9.71
N ARG A 386 8.51 15.37 -8.54
CA ARG A 386 9.33 14.70 -7.52
C ARG A 386 8.65 13.45 -6.98
N LEU A 387 7.35 13.52 -6.73
CA LEU A 387 6.56 12.39 -6.26
C LEU A 387 6.50 11.27 -7.32
N GLN A 388 6.29 11.61 -8.59
CA GLN A 388 6.36 10.65 -9.70
C GLN A 388 7.75 10.00 -9.82
N HIS A 389 8.84 10.74 -9.57
CA HIS A 389 10.18 10.16 -9.55
C HIS A 389 10.36 9.19 -8.38
N LEU A 390 9.90 9.55 -7.18
CA LEU A 390 9.95 8.70 -6.00
C LEU A 390 9.15 7.40 -6.22
N LEU A 391 7.96 7.49 -6.82
CA LEU A 391 7.15 6.31 -7.18
C LEU A 391 7.90 5.37 -8.12
N LYS A 392 8.59 5.89 -9.16
CA LYS A 392 9.40 5.06 -10.06
C LYS A 392 10.57 4.38 -9.35
N VAL A 393 11.19 5.05 -8.37
CA VAL A 393 12.26 4.45 -7.55
C VAL A 393 11.68 3.38 -6.64
N HIS A 394 10.52 3.63 -6.03
CA HIS A 394 9.78 2.66 -5.20
C HIS A 394 9.41 1.41 -6.01
N GLU A 395 8.87 1.56 -7.22
CA GLU A 395 8.57 0.44 -8.11
C GLU A 395 9.81 -0.42 -8.41
N ARG A 396 10.96 0.20 -8.68
CA ARG A 396 12.22 -0.53 -8.90
C ARG A 396 12.67 -1.28 -7.65
N LEU A 397 12.54 -0.67 -6.49
CA LEU A 397 12.88 -1.29 -5.20
C LEU A 397 11.95 -2.48 -4.90
N LEU A 398 10.65 -2.35 -5.17
CA LEU A 398 9.69 -3.44 -5.03
C LEU A 398 10.02 -4.63 -5.94
N VAL A 399 10.46 -4.37 -7.18
CA VAL A 399 10.92 -5.43 -8.08
C VAL A 399 12.16 -6.13 -7.51
N ALA A 400 13.14 -5.37 -6.99
CA ALA A 400 14.33 -5.97 -6.37
C ALA A 400 13.97 -6.81 -5.12
N TYR A 401 13.08 -6.29 -4.27
CA TYR A 401 12.56 -6.99 -3.10
C TYR A 401 11.86 -8.29 -3.48
N ARG A 402 10.99 -8.27 -4.51
CA ARG A 402 10.34 -9.46 -5.06
C ARG A 402 11.35 -10.52 -5.45
N MET A 403 12.34 -10.14 -6.26
CA MET A 403 13.35 -11.09 -6.75
C MET A 403 14.13 -11.72 -5.59
N GLN A 404 14.46 -10.93 -4.57
CA GLN A 404 15.14 -11.42 -3.37
C GLN A 404 14.24 -12.38 -2.57
N ARG A 405 12.97 -12.03 -2.36
CA ARG A 405 12.00 -12.87 -1.64
C ARG A 405 11.77 -14.20 -2.36
N GLU A 406 11.64 -14.18 -3.68
CA GLU A 406 11.51 -15.38 -4.51
C GLU A 406 12.77 -16.26 -4.43
N GLN A 407 13.96 -15.66 -4.42
CA GLN A 407 15.22 -16.39 -4.20
C GLN A 407 15.25 -17.08 -2.84
N ILE A 408 14.89 -16.38 -1.75
CA ILE A 408 14.85 -16.96 -0.40
C ILE A 408 13.84 -18.12 -0.33
N LEU A 409 12.64 -17.93 -0.89
CA LEU A 409 11.61 -18.97 -0.96
C LEU A 409 12.06 -20.18 -1.79
N SER A 410 12.85 -19.98 -2.85
CA SER A 410 13.36 -21.06 -3.71
C SER A 410 14.52 -21.84 -3.09
N VAL A 411 15.37 -21.18 -2.28
CA VAL A 411 16.55 -21.79 -1.66
C VAL A 411 16.17 -22.72 -0.51
N GLY A 412 15.00 -22.53 0.12
CA GLY A 412 14.43 -23.49 1.07
C GLY A 412 15.29 -23.75 2.31
N GLU A 413 16.25 -22.87 2.60
CA GLU A 413 17.09 -22.95 3.80
C GLU A 413 16.23 -22.67 5.04
N ARG A 414 16.16 -23.65 5.94
CA ARG A 414 15.45 -23.52 7.22
C ARG A 414 16.14 -22.48 8.09
N GLY A 415 15.64 -21.25 8.06
CA GLY A 415 16.07 -20.18 8.97
C GLY A 415 15.99 -18.77 8.41
N LEU A 416 15.82 -18.59 7.10
CA LEU A 416 15.68 -17.27 6.48
C LEU A 416 14.19 -16.93 6.33
N ASP A 417 13.74 -15.90 7.05
CA ASP A 417 12.41 -15.32 6.86
C ASP A 417 12.38 -14.51 5.54
N PRO A 418 11.51 -14.86 4.58
CA PRO A 418 11.35 -14.10 3.34
C PRO A 418 10.77 -12.69 3.54
N GLY A 419 10.25 -12.38 4.74
CA GLY A 419 9.62 -11.11 5.06
C GLY A 419 8.20 -10.95 4.50
N PRO A 420 7.54 -9.82 4.82
CA PRO A 420 6.15 -9.57 4.44
C PRO A 420 5.96 -9.52 2.91
N PRO A 421 4.79 -9.92 2.39
CA PRO A 421 4.53 -9.89 0.95
C PRO A 421 4.45 -8.47 0.41
N GLU A 422 4.78 -8.30 -0.87
CA GLU A 422 4.88 -7.00 -1.58
C GLU A 422 3.63 -6.11 -1.46
N SER A 423 2.45 -6.71 -1.25
CA SER A 423 1.20 -5.99 -1.03
C SER A 423 1.25 -5.06 0.19
N HIS A 424 2.12 -5.32 1.18
CA HIS A 424 2.28 -4.48 2.36
C HIS A 424 2.97 -3.14 2.07
N PHE A 425 3.60 -3.00 0.90
CA PHE A 425 4.34 -1.81 0.50
C PHE A 425 3.60 -1.02 -0.60
N GLY A 426 2.31 -1.28 -0.81
CA GLY A 426 1.47 -0.52 -1.74
C GLY A 426 1.34 0.94 -1.34
N VAL A 427 1.31 1.86 -2.31
CA VAL A 427 1.12 3.29 -2.05
C VAL A 427 -0.38 3.54 -1.96
N PRO A 428 -0.89 4.18 -0.90
CA PRO A 428 -2.34 4.35 -0.70
C PRO A 428 -2.98 5.40 -1.65
N ASP A 429 -2.16 6.11 -2.42
CA ASP A 429 -2.56 7.34 -3.11
C ASP A 429 -3.02 7.05 -4.55
N ASN A 430 -4.28 6.62 -4.65
CA ASN A 430 -4.91 6.16 -5.88
C ASN A 430 -4.88 7.19 -7.03
N GLU A 431 -4.80 8.49 -6.75
CA GLU A 431 -4.86 9.57 -7.75
C GLU A 431 -3.57 9.68 -8.61
N LEU A 432 -2.46 9.15 -8.13
CA LEU A 432 -1.15 9.23 -8.79
C LEU A 432 -0.81 7.99 -9.60
N GLU A 433 -1.47 6.88 -9.31
CA GLU A 433 -1.24 5.59 -9.95
C GLU A 433 -2.01 5.43 -11.24
N SER A 434 -1.35 4.88 -12.26
CA SER A 434 -2.02 4.44 -13.49
C SER A 434 -2.97 3.29 -13.16
N GLU A 435 -4.05 3.12 -13.94
CA GLU A 435 -4.99 2.00 -13.80
C GLU A 435 -4.26 0.65 -13.80
N MET A 436 -3.24 0.51 -14.65
CA MET A 436 -2.33 -0.64 -14.67
C MET A 436 -1.61 -0.88 -13.34
N SER A 437 -1.15 0.18 -12.66
CA SER A 437 -0.47 0.07 -11.37
C SER A 437 -1.43 -0.36 -10.26
N ARG A 438 -2.68 0.12 -10.31
CA ARG A 438 -3.75 -0.28 -9.38
C ARG A 438 -4.15 -1.75 -9.57
N GLU A 439 -4.27 -2.21 -10.82
CA GLU A 439 -4.52 -3.61 -11.14
C GLU A 439 -3.37 -4.51 -10.66
N LEU A 440 -2.12 -4.08 -10.86
CA LEU A 440 -0.95 -4.78 -10.32
C LEU A 440 -0.98 -4.85 -8.78
N GLN A 441 -1.44 -3.81 -8.09
CA GLN A 441 -1.58 -3.83 -6.64
C GLN A 441 -2.66 -4.82 -6.18
N ARG A 442 -3.82 -4.85 -6.84
CA ARG A 442 -4.87 -5.85 -6.58
C ARG A 442 -4.36 -7.28 -6.78
N LEU A 443 -3.65 -7.53 -7.87
CA LEU A 443 -3.05 -8.83 -8.15
C LEU A 443 -2.00 -9.24 -7.11
N ARG A 444 -1.23 -8.27 -6.56
CA ARG A 444 -0.29 -8.52 -5.46
C ARG A 444 -1.02 -8.89 -4.17
N GLU A 445 -2.13 -8.23 -3.85
CA GLU A 445 -2.97 -8.55 -2.69
C GLU A 445 -3.57 -9.95 -2.82
N ASP A 446 -4.11 -10.29 -3.99
CA ASP A 446 -4.66 -11.62 -4.26
C ASP A 446 -3.58 -12.71 -4.19
N LYS A 447 -2.39 -12.45 -4.76
CA LYS A 447 -1.23 -13.34 -4.61
C LYS A 447 -0.88 -13.56 -3.14
N ALA A 448 -0.83 -12.50 -2.33
CA ALA A 448 -0.53 -12.61 -0.89
C ALA A 448 -1.59 -13.42 -0.13
N ARG A 449 -2.88 -13.23 -0.45
CA ARG A 449 -3.99 -14.00 0.14
C ARG A 449 -3.87 -15.50 -0.20
N LEU A 450 -3.57 -15.82 -1.46
CA LEU A 450 -3.37 -17.21 -1.89
C LEU A 450 -2.12 -17.83 -1.27
N GLU A 451 -1.02 -17.08 -1.14
CA GLU A 451 0.18 -17.54 -0.44
C GLU A 451 -0.10 -17.88 1.04
N ALA A 452 -0.86 -17.03 1.75
CA ALA A 452 -1.28 -17.29 3.13
C ALA A 452 -2.15 -18.56 3.23
N GLN A 453 -3.15 -18.71 2.36
CA GLN A 453 -3.98 -19.92 2.31
C GLN A 453 -3.16 -21.19 2.02
N LEU A 454 -2.14 -21.10 1.17
CA LEU A 454 -1.23 -22.23 0.89
C LEU A 454 -0.33 -22.55 2.08
N GLN A 455 0.15 -21.54 2.82
CA GLN A 455 0.90 -21.75 4.05
C GLN A 455 0.04 -22.39 5.15
N ASP A 456 -1.20 -21.95 5.31
CA ASP A 456 -2.17 -22.55 6.24
C ASP A 456 -2.52 -23.98 5.86
N ARG A 457 -2.72 -24.28 4.56
CA ARG A 457 -2.93 -25.65 4.10
C ARG A 457 -1.70 -26.53 4.27
N ARG A 458 -0.49 -25.98 4.13
CA ARG A 458 0.77 -26.71 4.39
C ARG A 458 0.96 -26.97 5.89
N SER A 459 0.66 -26.03 6.77
CA SER A 459 0.74 -26.24 8.22
C SER A 459 -0.31 -27.27 8.70
N LEU A 460 -1.52 -27.23 8.15
CA LEU A 460 -2.54 -28.27 8.34
C LEU A 460 -2.08 -29.64 7.78
N SER A 461 -1.43 -29.68 6.62
CA SER A 461 -0.86 -30.91 6.03
C SER A 461 0.30 -31.50 6.86
N VAL A 462 1.13 -30.68 7.48
CA VAL A 462 2.21 -31.14 8.38
C VAL A 462 1.62 -31.72 9.67
N CYS A 463 0.52 -31.15 10.17
CA CYS A 463 -0.22 -31.70 11.31
C CYS A 463 -0.82 -33.09 11.02
N VAL A 464 -1.22 -33.37 9.78
CA VAL A 464 -1.70 -34.69 9.35
C VAL A 464 -0.56 -35.71 9.24
N THR A 465 0.66 -35.29 8.89
CA THR A 465 1.80 -36.22 8.76
C THR A 465 2.40 -36.69 10.09
N CYS A 466 2.16 -35.98 11.20
CA CYS A 466 2.56 -36.42 12.54
C CYS A 466 1.63 -37.49 13.14
N GLN A 467 0.45 -37.71 12.56
CA GLN A 467 -0.49 -38.77 12.96
C GLN A 467 -0.58 -39.84 11.88
N ARG A 468 0.55 -40.50 11.57
CA ARG A 468 0.50 -41.83 10.95
C ARG A 468 0.24 -42.91 12.01
N GLY A 469 -0.76 -42.67 12.85
CA GLY A 469 -1.36 -43.64 13.75
C GLY A 469 -2.82 -43.77 13.34
N LYS A 470 -3.17 -44.91 12.72
CA LYS A 470 -4.53 -45.37 12.37
C LYS A 470 -5.63 -44.30 12.49
N ILE A 471 -5.97 -43.66 11.38
CA ILE A 471 -7.27 -42.98 11.23
C ILE A 471 -8.34 -44.03 11.58
N SER A 472 -9.10 -43.81 12.66
CA SER A 472 -10.16 -44.75 13.07
C SER A 472 -11.22 -44.83 11.97
N GLU A 473 -12.01 -45.92 11.95
CA GLU A 473 -13.13 -46.04 11.00
C GLU A 473 -14.10 -44.85 11.08
N ASP A 474 -14.22 -44.23 12.26
CA ASP A 474 -15.00 -43.01 12.48
C ASP A 474 -14.41 -41.81 11.76
N GLY A 475 -13.07 -41.64 11.78
CA GLY A 475 -12.40 -40.59 10.99
C GLY A 475 -12.60 -40.77 9.48
N TRP A 476 -12.64 -42.01 9.00
CA TRP A 476 -13.02 -42.31 7.62
C TRP A 476 -14.51 -42.09 7.34
N ALA A 477 -15.38 -42.32 8.32
CA ALA A 477 -16.80 -42.01 8.22
C ALA A 477 -17.04 -40.49 8.12
N ASP A 478 -16.31 -39.69 8.89
CA ASP A 478 -16.38 -38.23 8.88
C ASP A 478 -15.87 -37.65 7.55
N ILE A 479 -14.76 -38.14 7.02
CA ILE A 479 -14.26 -37.72 5.70
C ILE A 479 -15.28 -38.08 4.60
N ARG A 480 -15.88 -39.28 4.65
CA ARG A 480 -16.93 -39.68 3.71
C ARG A 480 -18.22 -38.88 3.87
N LYS A 481 -18.51 -38.38 5.07
CA LYS A 481 -19.66 -37.51 5.36
C LYS A 481 -19.41 -36.11 4.81
N GLN A 482 -18.25 -35.52 5.10
CA GLN A 482 -17.83 -34.23 4.55
C GLN A 482 -17.77 -34.24 3.02
N LEU A 483 -17.28 -35.33 2.42
CA LEU A 483 -17.25 -35.45 0.97
C LEU A 483 -18.67 -35.49 0.38
N ARG A 484 -19.60 -36.21 1.04
CA ARG A 484 -21.01 -36.25 0.66
C ARG A 484 -21.70 -34.89 0.82
N GLU A 485 -21.46 -34.21 1.94
CA GLU A 485 -21.99 -32.87 2.22
C GLU A 485 -21.45 -31.84 1.24
N PHE A 486 -20.14 -31.88 0.93
CA PHE A 486 -19.55 -31.03 -0.10
C PHE A 486 -20.17 -31.29 -1.46
N THR A 487 -20.26 -32.56 -1.89
CA THR A 487 -20.89 -32.90 -3.17
C THR A 487 -22.35 -32.45 -3.21
N HIS A 488 -23.10 -32.64 -2.12
CA HIS A 488 -24.51 -32.27 -2.07
C HIS A 488 -24.70 -30.75 -2.08
N SER A 489 -23.91 -30.00 -1.30
CA SER A 489 -23.93 -28.53 -1.29
C SER A 489 -23.58 -27.98 -2.68
N THR A 490 -22.50 -28.47 -3.29
CA THR A 490 -22.10 -28.02 -4.64
C THR A 490 -23.16 -28.36 -5.68
N GLN A 491 -23.82 -29.52 -5.56
CA GLN A 491 -24.90 -29.90 -6.46
C GLN A 491 -26.12 -28.99 -6.30
N GLU A 492 -26.52 -28.68 -5.06
CA GLU A 492 -27.64 -27.76 -4.81
C GLU A 492 -27.35 -26.36 -5.34
N ASP A 493 -26.13 -25.85 -5.18
CA ASP A 493 -25.73 -24.54 -5.71
C ASP A 493 -25.83 -24.51 -7.24
N LEU A 494 -25.34 -25.56 -7.91
CA LEU A 494 -25.45 -25.69 -9.37
C LEU A 494 -26.92 -25.84 -9.83
N GLU A 495 -27.76 -26.53 -9.07
CA GLU A 495 -29.20 -26.65 -9.36
C GLU A 495 -29.92 -25.30 -9.18
N ARG A 496 -29.56 -24.51 -8.16
CA ARG A 496 -30.06 -23.14 -7.97
C ARG A 496 -29.63 -22.23 -9.11
N GLU A 497 -28.34 -22.25 -9.48
CA GLU A 497 -27.83 -21.48 -10.61
C GLU A 497 -28.52 -21.88 -11.92
N ARG A 498 -28.68 -23.18 -12.16
CA ARG A 498 -29.41 -23.69 -13.32
C ARG A 498 -30.86 -23.19 -13.34
N ALA A 499 -31.57 -23.21 -12.21
CA ALA A 499 -32.94 -22.69 -12.11
C ALA A 499 -33.01 -21.17 -12.37
N GLN A 500 -32.04 -20.40 -11.85
CA GLN A 500 -31.94 -18.96 -12.09
C GLN A 500 -31.65 -18.64 -13.56
N LEU A 501 -30.76 -19.41 -14.19
CA LEU A 501 -30.46 -19.25 -15.61
C LEU A 501 -31.67 -19.62 -16.49
N LEU A 502 -32.39 -20.68 -16.14
CA LEU A 502 -33.62 -21.08 -16.84
C LEU A 502 -34.71 -20.01 -16.73
N THR A 503 -34.96 -19.47 -15.53
CA THR A 503 -35.94 -18.39 -15.36
C THR A 503 -35.55 -17.13 -16.13
N ARG A 504 -34.27 -16.74 -16.09
CA ARG A 504 -33.76 -15.60 -16.88
C ARG A 504 -33.90 -15.84 -18.39
N ALA A 505 -33.63 -17.05 -18.86
CA ALA A 505 -33.79 -17.43 -20.26
C ALA A 505 -35.27 -17.35 -20.67
N MET A 506 -36.19 -17.87 -19.86
CA MET A 506 -37.64 -17.77 -20.12
C MET A 506 -38.11 -16.32 -20.22
N VAL A 507 -37.69 -15.45 -19.31
CA VAL A 507 -38.04 -14.02 -19.36
C VAL A 507 -37.49 -13.36 -20.62
N ALA A 508 -36.26 -13.69 -21.01
CA ALA A 508 -35.67 -13.17 -22.25
C ALA A 508 -36.41 -13.67 -23.50
N GLU A 509 -36.86 -14.93 -23.52
CA GLU A 509 -37.70 -15.48 -24.60
C GLU A 509 -39.05 -14.77 -24.67
N GLU A 510 -39.69 -14.48 -23.53
CA GLU A 510 -40.94 -13.73 -23.46
C GLU A 510 -40.77 -12.31 -23.99
N GLN A 511 -39.72 -11.58 -23.55
CA GLN A 511 -39.39 -10.25 -24.07
C GLN A 511 -39.14 -10.25 -25.58
N LEU A 512 -38.44 -11.27 -26.11
CA LEU A 512 -38.25 -11.41 -27.55
C LEU A 512 -39.58 -11.63 -28.28
N SER A 513 -40.48 -12.43 -27.71
CA SER A 513 -41.81 -12.64 -28.28
C SER A 513 -42.63 -11.34 -28.29
N GLU A 514 -42.58 -10.53 -27.22
CA GLU A 514 -43.25 -9.23 -27.14
C GLU A 514 -42.71 -8.25 -28.18
N LEU A 515 -41.39 -8.18 -28.35
CA LEU A 515 -40.75 -7.34 -29.36
C LEU A 515 -41.12 -7.79 -30.78
N GLN A 516 -41.16 -9.10 -31.02
CA GLN A 516 -41.57 -9.65 -32.31
C GLN A 516 -43.04 -9.30 -32.61
N ASP A 517 -43.92 -9.45 -31.62
CA ASP A 517 -45.32 -9.05 -31.68
C ASP A 517 -45.50 -7.55 -31.96
N TYR A 518 -44.69 -6.71 -31.31
CA TYR A 518 -44.67 -5.27 -31.55
C TYR A 518 -44.27 -4.96 -32.99
N VAL A 519 -43.18 -5.56 -33.45
CA VAL A 519 -42.70 -5.40 -34.83
C VAL A 519 -43.76 -5.84 -35.82
N ASP A 520 -44.40 -6.99 -35.64
CA ASP A 520 -45.44 -7.48 -36.55
C ASP A 520 -46.67 -6.56 -36.58
N LYS A 521 -47.15 -6.10 -35.42
CA LYS A 521 -48.28 -5.15 -35.31
C LYS A 521 -47.95 -3.82 -35.97
N HIS A 522 -46.78 -3.26 -35.70
CA HIS A 522 -46.38 -1.96 -36.22
C HIS A 522 -46.00 -2.00 -37.69
N LEU A 523 -45.34 -3.07 -38.16
CA LEU A 523 -45.08 -3.27 -39.59
C LEU A 523 -46.38 -3.37 -40.39
N ALA A 524 -47.38 -4.09 -39.89
CA ALA A 524 -48.69 -4.15 -40.54
C ALA A 524 -49.36 -2.76 -40.62
N ARG A 525 -49.32 -1.99 -39.52
CA ARG A 525 -49.85 -0.61 -39.49
C ARG A 525 -49.09 0.32 -40.44
N TYR A 526 -47.76 0.27 -40.45
CA TYR A 526 -46.95 1.08 -41.36
C TYR A 526 -47.21 0.71 -42.82
N LYS A 527 -47.34 -0.58 -43.14
CA LYS A 527 -47.72 -1.02 -44.50
C LYS A 527 -49.09 -0.46 -44.90
N GLN A 528 -50.08 -0.51 -44.01
CA GLN A 528 -51.41 0.06 -44.26
C GLN A 528 -51.37 1.58 -44.44
N GLU A 529 -50.60 2.29 -43.61
CA GLU A 529 -50.46 3.75 -43.70
C GLU A 529 -49.69 4.15 -44.96
N ILE A 530 -48.65 3.41 -45.35
CA ILE A 530 -47.97 3.60 -46.64
C ILE A 530 -48.95 3.43 -47.80
N ILE A 531 -49.83 2.42 -47.76
CA ILE A 531 -50.87 2.23 -48.79
C ILE A 531 -51.88 3.39 -48.78
N ARG A 532 -52.32 3.84 -47.60
CA ARG A 532 -53.23 4.98 -47.44
C ARG A 532 -52.62 6.28 -47.99
N LEU A 533 -51.37 6.56 -47.65
CA LEU A 533 -50.63 7.73 -48.12
C LEU A 533 -50.43 7.67 -49.63
N ARG A 534 -50.11 6.49 -50.19
CA ARG A 534 -50.00 6.29 -51.64
C ARG A 534 -51.32 6.51 -52.38
N ARG A 535 -52.47 6.17 -51.77
CA ARG A 535 -53.81 6.49 -52.28
C ARG A 535 -54.10 7.99 -52.28
N LEU A 536 -53.78 8.67 -51.17
CA LEU A 536 -53.96 10.13 -51.06
C LEU A 536 -53.09 10.90 -52.06
N LEU A 537 -51.91 10.37 -52.40
CA LEU A 537 -50.99 10.94 -53.38
C LEU A 537 -51.34 10.57 -54.84
N GLY A 538 -52.42 9.82 -55.09
CA GLY A 538 -52.88 9.48 -56.44
C GLY A 538 -51.95 8.53 -57.23
N THR A 539 -50.96 7.93 -56.56
CA THR A 539 -49.95 7.04 -57.16
C THR A 539 -50.42 5.59 -57.39
N GLU A 540 -51.70 5.37 -57.68
CA GLU A 540 -52.21 4.02 -58.01
C GLU A 540 -52.19 3.72 -59.53
N ALA A 541 -51.74 4.65 -60.38
CA ALA A 541 -51.56 4.39 -61.82
C ALA A 541 -50.07 4.31 -62.24
N GLY A 542 -49.55 3.07 -62.25
CA GLY A 542 -48.56 2.56 -63.20
C GLY A 542 -47.16 3.17 -63.28
N ARG A 543 -46.15 2.45 -62.76
CA ARG A 543 -44.95 2.08 -63.56
C ARG A 543 -44.18 0.90 -62.97
N ALA A 544 -43.67 0.11 -63.92
CA ALA A 544 -43.17 -1.25 -63.83
C ALA A 544 -41.75 -1.40 -63.27
N PHE A 545 -41.51 -2.60 -62.69
CA PHE A 545 -40.29 -3.41 -62.67
C PHE A 545 -38.90 -2.74 -62.72
N SER A 546 -38.16 -2.84 -61.61
CA SER A 546 -36.72 -3.17 -61.49
C SER A 546 -36.37 -3.12 -59.99
N ALA A 547 -35.66 -4.02 -59.31
CA ALA A 547 -34.91 -5.21 -59.65
C ALA A 547 -34.84 -6.10 -58.38
N ASP A 548 -34.65 -7.40 -58.59
CA ASP A 548 -34.16 -8.43 -57.67
C ASP A 548 -34.78 -8.58 -56.27
N ALA A 549 -35.70 -9.54 -56.19
CA ALA A 549 -35.92 -10.34 -54.99
C ALA A 549 -35.06 -11.61 -55.06
N PRO A 550 -34.19 -11.88 -54.08
CA PRO A 550 -33.89 -13.25 -53.69
C PRO A 550 -34.98 -13.73 -52.71
N ASP A 551 -35.80 -14.63 -53.25
CA ASP A 551 -36.57 -15.69 -52.61
C ASP A 551 -36.39 -15.83 -51.08
N VAL A 552 -37.35 -15.31 -50.30
CA VAL A 552 -37.49 -15.63 -48.87
C VAL A 552 -38.08 -17.02 -48.77
N ARG A 553 -37.18 -18.02 -48.86
CA ARG A 553 -37.48 -19.37 -48.45
C ARG A 553 -37.99 -19.33 -47.02
N HIS A 554 -39.18 -19.90 -46.83
CA HIS A 554 -39.73 -20.27 -45.54
C HIS A 554 -38.69 -20.99 -44.67
N LEU A 555 -37.99 -20.26 -43.81
CA LEU A 555 -37.30 -20.84 -42.66
C LEU A 555 -38.33 -21.01 -41.54
N ARG A 556 -39.25 -21.94 -41.75
CA ARG A 556 -39.77 -22.74 -40.64
C ARG A 556 -38.59 -23.59 -40.17
N HIS A 557 -37.79 -23.07 -39.25
CA HIS A 557 -36.92 -23.92 -38.45
C HIS A 557 -37.72 -24.41 -37.25
N SER A 558 -38.28 -25.59 -37.48
CA SER A 558 -38.27 -26.74 -36.59
C SER A 558 -38.05 -26.41 -35.12
N ARG A 559 -39.14 -26.54 -34.36
CA ARG A 559 -39.15 -26.74 -32.90
C ARG A 559 -38.31 -27.99 -32.61
N ARG A 560 -36.99 -27.84 -32.50
CA ARG A 560 -36.10 -28.90 -32.08
C ARG A 560 -36.18 -28.94 -30.57
N ASN A 561 -37.11 -29.76 -30.07
CA ASN A 561 -37.08 -30.22 -28.68
C ASN A 561 -35.72 -30.90 -28.47
N GLY A 562 -34.79 -30.18 -27.87
CA GLY A 562 -33.59 -30.75 -27.27
C GLY A 562 -34.01 -31.43 -25.98
N SER A 563 -34.56 -32.64 -26.09
CA SER A 563 -34.53 -33.62 -25.01
C SER A 563 -33.07 -33.95 -24.75
N TYR A 564 -32.45 -33.26 -23.81
CA TYR A 564 -31.31 -33.79 -23.09
C TYR A 564 -31.86 -34.47 -21.85
N GLU A 565 -31.92 -35.80 -21.94
CA GLU A 565 -31.88 -36.69 -20.78
C GLU A 565 -30.67 -36.30 -19.94
N LEU A 566 -30.93 -35.90 -18.69
CA LEU A 566 -30.14 -36.22 -17.50
C LEU A 566 -31.13 -36.34 -16.34
#